data_AF-A0A1I1BWW8-F1
#
_entry.id   AF-A0A1I1BWW8-F1
#
_cell.length_a   1.000
_cell.length_b   1.000
_cell.length_c   1.000
_cell.angle_alpha   90.00
_cell.angle_beta   90.00
_cell.angle_gamma   90.00
#
_symmetry.space_group_name_H-M   'P 1'
#
loop_
_entity.id
_entity.type
_entity.pdbx_description
1 polymer ?
#
loop_
_entity_poly.entity_id
_entity_poly.type
_entity_poly.pdbx_seq_one_letter_code
_entity_poly.pdbx_strand_id
1 'polypeptide(L)' 'MRDKKDNATIDLPGFGPPPAHDAPEPAPEPQRRVRVRKVALKQVQLELLEPTDATGLPVWTRDAGLDLTGLPIWAPDN' A
#
# COMPACT_ATOMS: atom_id res chain seq x y z
N MET A 1 38.85 -0.98 18.81
CA MET A 1 38.02 -1.74 19.76
C MET A 1 36.58 -1.53 19.33
N ARG A 2 35.87 -2.58 18.89
CA ARG A 2 34.47 -2.42 18.45
C ARG A 2 33.62 -2.36 19.71
N ASP A 3 33.06 -1.21 20.00
CA ASP A 3 32.07 -1.09 21.06
C ASP A 3 30.85 -1.92 20.65
N LYS A 4 30.66 -3.01 21.38
CA LYS A 4 29.63 -4.00 21.17
C LYS A 4 28.40 -3.42 21.84
N LYS A 5 27.72 -2.50 21.15
CA LYS A 5 26.39 -2.06 21.52
C LYS A 5 25.53 -3.32 21.56
N ASP A 6 25.27 -3.80 22.78
CA ASP A 6 24.51 -5.01 23.07
C ASP A 6 23.09 -4.82 22.53
N ASN A 7 22.89 -5.24 21.29
CA ASN A 7 21.57 -5.51 20.76
C ASN A 7 21.12 -6.82 21.42
N ALA A 8 20.61 -6.71 22.65
CA ALA A 8 19.92 -7.81 23.30
C ALA A 8 18.63 -8.09 22.53
N THR A 9 18.75 -8.85 21.45
CA THR A 9 17.62 -9.56 20.83
C THR A 9 17.09 -10.50 21.91
N ILE A 10 15.90 -10.22 22.41
CA ILE A 10 15.21 -11.11 23.33
C ILE A 10 14.77 -12.33 22.50
N ASP A 11 15.45 -13.45 22.68
CA ASP A 11 15.06 -14.72 22.06
C ASP A 11 13.84 -15.29 22.82
N LEU A 12 12.66 -15.16 22.22
CA LEU A 12 11.44 -15.76 22.73
C LEU A 12 11.43 -17.27 22.40
N PRO A 13 11.07 -18.15 23.35
CA PRO A 13 10.98 -19.58 23.07
C PRO A 13 9.95 -19.83 21.96
N GLY A 14 10.41 -20.35 20.82
CA GLY A 14 9.61 -20.59 19.61
C GLY A 14 9.80 -19.58 18.47
N PHE A 15 10.51 -18.46 18.69
CA PHE A 15 10.84 -17.46 17.66
C PHE A 15 12.34 -17.45 17.35
N GLY A 16 12.80 -18.54 16.73
CA GLY A 16 14.13 -18.55 16.12
C GLY A 16 14.21 -17.62 14.89
N PRO A 17 15.41 -17.19 14.48
CA PRO A 17 15.57 -16.46 13.23
C PRO A 17 14.97 -17.26 12.07
N PRO A 18 14.30 -16.60 11.10
CA PRO A 18 13.76 -17.31 9.94
C PRO A 18 14.88 -18.08 9.24
N PRO A 19 14.58 -19.25 8.64
CA PRO A 19 15.58 -19.96 7.84
C PRO A 19 16.14 -18.98 6.82
N ALA A 20 17.47 -18.99 6.64
CA ALA A 20 18.10 -18.22 5.60
C ALA A 20 17.42 -18.61 4.28
N HIS A 21 16.61 -17.71 3.73
CA HIS A 21 16.11 -17.89 2.38
C HIS A 21 17.35 -17.99 1.50
N ASP A 22 17.51 -19.13 0.82
CA ASP A 22 18.48 -19.24 -0.26
C ASP A 22 18.30 -18.00 -1.14
N ALA A 23 19.38 -17.22 -1.28
CA ALA A 23 19.36 -16.03 -2.10
C ALA A 23 18.78 -16.44 -3.47
N PRO A 24 17.76 -15.73 -4.00
CA PRO A 24 17.28 -16.03 -5.33
C PRO A 24 18.49 -15.97 -6.26
N GLU A 25 18.67 -17.04 -7.03
CA GLU A 25 19.71 -17.13 -8.07
C GLU A 25 19.75 -15.80 -8.83
N PRO A 26 20.92 -15.17 -9.03
CA PRO A 26 20.98 -13.87 -9.68
C PRO A 26 20.35 -14.01 -11.06
N ALA A 27 19.19 -13.36 -11.24
CA ALA A 27 18.50 -13.36 -12.52
C ALA A 27 19.50 -12.89 -13.60
N PRO A 28 19.56 -13.55 -14.78
CA PRO A 28 20.49 -13.17 -15.82
C PRO A 28 20.31 -11.68 -16.15
N GLU A 29 21.43 -10.96 -16.26
CA GLU A 29 21.43 -9.53 -16.55
C GLU A 29 20.47 -9.25 -17.72
N PRO A 30 19.59 -8.24 -17.61
CA PRO A 30 18.61 -7.98 -18.66
C PRO A 30 19.36 -7.58 -19.93
N GLN A 31 19.47 -8.52 -20.88
CA GLN A 31 19.96 -8.22 -22.22
C GLN A 31 19.16 -7.03 -22.74
N ARG A 32 19.83 -5.92 -23.03
CA ARG A 32 19.22 -4.72 -23.59
C ARG A 32 18.67 -5.05 -24.98
N ARG A 33 17.45 -5.56 -25.02
CA ARG A 33 16.68 -5.69 -26.26
C ARG A 33 16.52 -4.29 -26.81
N VAL A 34 16.93 -4.08 -28.06
CA VAL A 34 16.71 -2.84 -28.80
C VAL A 34 15.22 -2.56 -28.75
N ARG A 35 14.81 -1.55 -27.97
CA ARG A 35 13.41 -1.14 -27.88
C ARG A 35 13.02 -0.53 -29.22
N VAL A 36 12.38 -1.34 -30.06
CA VAL A 36 11.59 -0.81 -31.18
C VAL A 36 10.59 0.14 -30.54
N ARG A 37 10.71 1.45 -30.85
CA ARG A 37 9.79 2.48 -30.37
C ARG A 37 8.41 2.22 -30.98
N LYS A 38 7.64 1.32 -30.38
CA LYS A 38 6.20 1.29 -30.57
C LYS A 38 5.68 2.64 -30.08
N VAL A 39 4.81 3.28 -30.87
CA VAL A 39 4.07 4.47 -30.45
C VAL A 39 3.48 4.13 -29.08
N ALA A 40 4.01 4.78 -28.03
CA ALA A 40 3.59 4.49 -26.68
C ALA A 40 2.14 4.93 -26.57
N LEU A 41 1.21 3.97 -26.51
CA LEU A 41 -0.14 4.25 -26.06
C LEU A 41 0.00 4.97 -24.73
N LYS A 42 -0.62 6.14 -24.63
CA LYS A 42 -0.52 7.01 -23.46
C LYS A 42 -1.07 6.23 -22.27
N GLN A 43 -0.18 5.70 -21.44
CA GLN A 43 -0.56 5.05 -20.20
C GLN A 43 -1.15 6.14 -19.29
N VAL A 44 -2.40 5.95 -18.87
CA VAL A 44 -3.06 6.82 -17.89
C VAL A 44 -3.10 6.04 -16.58
N GLN A 45 -2.54 6.62 -15.53
CA GLN A 45 -2.67 6.09 -14.18
C GLN A 45 -4.07 6.42 -13.67
N LEU A 46 -4.83 5.40 -13.27
CA LEU A 46 -6.12 5.59 -12.61
C LEU A 46 -5.89 6.00 -11.16
N GLU A 47 -6.79 6.81 -10.61
CA GLU A 47 -6.82 7.08 -9.17
C GLU A 47 -7.34 5.83 -8.45
N LEU A 48 -6.55 5.29 -7.53
CA LEU A 48 -6.87 4.05 -6.81
C LEU A 48 -7.64 4.28 -5.50
N LEU A 49 -7.69 5.53 -5.02
CA LEU A 49 -8.21 5.87 -3.69
C LEU A 49 -9.19 7.03 -3.77
N GLU A 50 -10.22 6.94 -2.96
CA GLU A 50 -11.15 8.03 -2.65
C GLU A 50 -10.41 9.21 -1.99
N PRO A 51 -10.93 10.44 -2.08
CA PRO A 51 -10.29 11.60 -1.48
C PRO A 51 -10.13 11.43 0.03
N THR A 52 -8.89 11.58 0.49
CA THR A 52 -8.53 11.56 1.90
C THR A 52 -8.14 12.95 2.40
N ASP A 53 -8.39 13.22 3.68
CA ASP A 53 -7.92 14.43 4.33
C ASP A 53 -6.40 14.39 4.61
N ALA A 54 -5.86 15.43 5.24
CA ALA A 54 -4.43 15.51 5.59
C ALA A 54 -3.97 14.42 6.58
N THR A 55 -4.89 13.72 7.22
CA THR A 55 -4.61 12.62 8.17
C THR A 55 -4.60 11.25 7.47
N GLY A 56 -5.01 11.19 6.20
CA GLY A 56 -5.17 9.94 5.45
C GLY A 56 -6.49 9.23 5.74
N LEU A 57 -7.43 9.88 6.43
CA LEU A 57 -8.78 9.37 6.63
C LEU A 57 -9.68 9.76 5.46
N PRO A 58 -10.70 8.96 5.13
CA PRO A 58 -11.69 9.33 4.13
C PRO A 58 -12.33 10.68 4.47
N VAL A 59 -12.42 11.58 3.50
CA VAL A 59 -13.11 12.86 3.68
C VAL A 59 -14.58 12.58 3.99
N TRP A 60 -15.05 13.03 5.14
CA TRP A 60 -16.46 12.86 5.52
C TRP A 60 -17.32 13.86 4.74
N THR A 61 -18.07 13.36 3.76
CA THR A 61 -19.03 14.15 2.98
C THR A 61 -20.42 14.02 3.58
N ARG A 62 -21.11 15.14 3.78
CA ARG A 62 -22.49 15.13 4.26
C ARG A 62 -23.42 14.62 3.16
N ASP A 63 -24.01 13.46 3.36
CA ASP A 63 -25.01 12.88 2.47
C ASP A 63 -26.35 13.62 2.64
N ALA A 64 -26.95 14.04 1.54
CA ALA A 64 -28.25 14.71 1.53
C ALA A 64 -29.41 13.76 1.86
N GLY A 65 -29.21 12.45 1.70
CA GLY A 65 -30.19 11.42 2.06
C GLY A 65 -30.12 10.97 3.52
N LEU A 66 -29.12 11.44 4.29
CA LEU A 66 -28.92 11.06 5.68
C LEU A 66 -29.17 12.24 6.62
N ASP A 67 -29.81 11.95 7.76
CA ASP A 67 -30.00 12.94 8.82
C ASP A 67 -28.72 13.16 9.64
N LEU A 68 -28.81 13.97 10.71
CA LEU A 68 -27.67 14.23 11.61
C LEU A 68 -27.15 12.99 12.34
N THR A 69 -27.93 11.92 12.41
CA THR A 69 -27.56 10.65 13.05
C THR A 69 -26.96 9.65 12.06
N GLY A 70 -26.99 9.96 10.75
CA GLY A 70 -26.57 9.05 9.70
C GLY A 70 -27.66 8.05 9.31
N LEU A 71 -28.91 8.26 9.73
CA LEU A 71 -30.05 7.44 9.31
C LEU A 71 -30.68 8.01 8.04
N PRO A 72 -31.27 7.15 7.19
CA PRO A 72 -31.96 7.60 5.99
C PRO A 72 -33.12 8.52 6.35
N ILE A 73 -33.21 9.65 5.65
CA ILE A 73 -34.37 10.54 5.72
C ILE A 73 -35.53 9.83 5.03
N TRP A 74 -36.48 9.35 5.81
CA TRP A 74 -37.73 8.83 5.26
C TRP A 74 -38.60 9.99 4.76
N ALA A 75 -38.65 10.16 3.45
CA ALA A 75 -39.63 11.02 2.78
C ALA A 75 -40.67 10.12 2.07
N PRO A 76 -41.98 10.40 2.20
CA PRO A 76 -42.98 9.79 1.34
C PRO A 76 -42.73 10.23 -0.11
N ASP A 77 -42.84 9.29 -1.05
CA ASP A 77 -42.79 9.60 -2.49
C ASP A 77 -43.88 10.62 -2.81
N ASN A 78 -43.48 11.75 -3.41
CA ASN A 78 -44.36 12.86 -3.79
C ASN A 78 -44.80 12.72 -5.25
#